data_AF-A0A382EFC8-F1
#
_entry.id   AF-A0A382EFC8-F1
#
_cell.length_a   1.000
_cell.length_b   1.000
_cell.length_c   1.000
_cell.angle_alpha   90.00
_cell.angle_beta   90.00
_cell.angle_gamma   90.00
#
_symmetry.space_group_name_H-M   'P 1'
#
loop_
_entity.id
_entity.type
_entity.pdbx_description
1 polymer ?
#
loop_
_entity_poly.entity_id
_entity_poly.type
_entity_poly.pdbx_seq_one_letter_code
_entity_poly.pdbx_strand_id
1 'polypeptide(L)'
;MLIGVEQIRKGIRTSFASAVSGTDLIVGARGGSLQLLLYSVFRMGNAPNNLTWESYQDFRNHTNVHWTIPFSLGDSHHGYRVLGTNLKYFKR
;
A
#
# COMPACT_ATOMS: atom_id res chain seq x y z
N MET A 1 3.82 -8.60 28.86
CA MET A 1 4.43 -7.81 27.75
C MET A 1 3.73 -7.96 26.39
N LEU A 2 3.02 -9.06 26.10
CA LEU A 2 2.36 -9.27 24.80
C LEU A 2 1.21 -8.26 24.51
N ILE A 3 0.44 -7.89 25.53
CA ILE A 3 -0.69 -6.95 25.38
C ILE A 3 -0.22 -5.54 24.99
N GLY A 4 0.93 -5.09 25.50
CA GLY A 4 1.48 -3.77 25.15
C GLY A 4 1.88 -3.68 23.68
N VAL A 5 2.52 -4.72 23.15
CA VAL A 5 2.91 -4.79 21.72
C VAL A 5 1.67 -4.83 20.83
N GLU A 6 0.64 -5.58 21.23
CA GLU A 6 -0.62 -5.65 20.47
C GLU A 6 -1.37 -4.30 20.44
N GLN A 7 -1.38 -3.58 21.56
CA GLN A 7 -2.02 -2.26 21.63
C GLN A 7 -1.26 -1.21 20.83
N ILE A 8 0.07 -1.22 20.87
CA ILE A 8 0.90 -0.35 20.02
C ILE A 8 0.64 -0.66 18.54
N ARG A 9 0.62 -1.95 18.17
CA ARG A 9 0.30 -2.39 16.80
C ARG A 9 -1.08 -1.91 16.34
N LYS A 10 -2.09 -1.99 17.20
CA LYS A 10 -3.45 -1.51 16.90
C LYS A 10 -3.50 0.02 16.79
N GLY A 11 -2.90 0.75 17.72
CA GLY A 11 -2.88 2.22 17.69
C GLY A 11 -2.19 2.79 16.45
N ILE A 12 -1.09 2.14 16.03
CA ILE A 12 -0.38 2.43 14.79
C ILE A 12 -1.30 2.18 13.57
N ARG A 13 -1.99 1.03 13.51
CA ARG A 13 -2.90 0.70 12.41
C ARG A 13 -4.07 1.69 12.29
N THR A 14 -4.68 2.07 13.41
CA THR A 14 -5.81 3.03 13.43
C THR A 14 -5.36 4.43 13.01
N SER A 15 -4.22 4.90 13.52
CA SER A 15 -3.67 6.21 13.15
C SER A 15 -3.27 6.26 11.67
N PHE A 16 -2.84 5.14 11.08
CA PHE A 16 -2.45 5.06 9.67
C PHE A 16 -3.60 4.87 8.69
N ALA A 17 -4.67 4.16 9.07
CA ALA A 17 -5.92 4.15 8.30
C ALA A 17 -6.49 5.57 8.14
N SER A 18 -6.21 6.45 9.10
CA SER A 18 -6.62 7.86 9.06
C SER A 18 -5.72 8.74 8.18
N ALA A 19 -4.47 8.33 7.93
CA ALA A 19 -3.50 9.10 7.13
C ALA A 19 -3.69 8.90 5.61
N VAL A 20 -4.22 7.76 5.19
CA VAL A 20 -4.61 7.51 3.79
C VAL A 20 -6.10 7.81 3.64
N SER A 21 -6.45 9.09 3.77
CA SER A 21 -7.83 9.54 3.57
C SER A 21 -8.28 9.24 2.14
N GLY A 22 -9.50 8.71 1.99
CA GLY A 22 -10.10 8.43 0.69
C GLY A 22 -9.70 7.11 0.03
N THR A 23 -8.97 6.20 0.70
CA THR A 23 -8.68 4.85 0.17
C THR A 23 -9.32 3.77 1.05
N ASP A 24 -10.21 2.96 0.48
CA ASP A 24 -10.92 1.90 1.22
C ASP A 24 -10.06 0.64 1.45
N LEU A 25 -9.15 0.33 0.52
CA LEU A 25 -8.39 -0.91 0.53
C LEU A 25 -7.01 -0.76 -0.12
N ILE A 26 -6.00 -1.37 0.49
CA ILE A 26 -4.68 -1.59 -0.10
C ILE A 26 -4.55 -3.07 -0.45
N VAL A 27 -4.27 -3.37 -1.72
CA VAL A 27 -4.11 -4.74 -2.24
C VAL A 27 -2.65 -4.93 -2.67
N GLY A 28 -2.07 -6.07 -2.32
CA GLY A 28 -0.71 -6.45 -2.69
C GLY A 28 -0.56 -7.97 -2.67
N ALA A 29 0.62 -8.48 -3.07
CA ALA A 29 0.83 -9.92 -3.07
C ALA A 29 0.78 -10.50 -1.65
N ARG A 30 0.64 -11.84 -1.59
CA ARG A 30 0.53 -12.59 -0.33
C ARG A 30 1.71 -12.23 0.60
N GLY A 31 1.38 -11.77 1.81
CA GLY A 31 2.33 -11.32 2.82
C GLY A 31 1.64 -10.74 4.05
N GLY A 32 2.42 -10.07 4.91
CA GLY A 32 1.89 -9.42 6.11
C GLY A 32 1.15 -8.12 5.78
N SER A 33 -0.08 -7.96 6.26
CA SER A 33 -0.90 -6.76 6.04
C SER A 33 -0.26 -5.48 6.60
N LEU A 34 0.43 -5.58 7.74
CA LEU A 34 1.19 -4.47 8.32
C LEU A 34 2.37 -4.07 7.42
N GLN A 35 3.07 -5.04 6.84
CA GLN A 35 4.20 -4.77 5.96
C GLN A 35 3.74 -4.10 4.66
N LEU A 36 2.65 -4.59 4.06
CA LEU A 36 2.04 -3.96 2.89
C LEU A 36 1.66 -2.51 3.18
N LEU A 37 1.03 -2.24 4.32
CA LEU A 37 0.66 -0.89 4.73
C LEU A 37 1.89 0.01 4.93
N LEU A 38 2.88 -0.45 5.70
CA LEU A 38 4.10 0.32 5.98
C LEU A 38 4.89 0.60 4.69
N TYR A 39 4.92 -0.36 3.78
CA TYR A 39 5.59 -0.22 2.49
C TYR A 39 4.86 0.77 1.58
N SER A 40 3.53 0.69 1.48
CA SER A 40 2.75 1.56 0.59
C SER A 40 2.66 3.01 1.08
N VAL A 41 2.52 3.23 2.39
CA VAL A 41 2.30 4.57 2.95
C VAL A 41 3.60 5.23 3.36
N PHE A 42 4.41 4.53 4.15
CA PHE A 42 5.63 5.09 4.74
C PHE A 42 6.88 4.79 3.94
N ARG A 43 6.76 3.93 2.92
CA ARG A 43 7.92 3.44 2.18
C ARG A 43 8.96 2.85 3.14
N MET A 44 8.50 2.14 4.17
CA MET A 44 9.35 1.47 5.16
C MET A 44 9.28 -0.04 5.02
N GLY A 45 10.42 -0.71 5.24
CA GLY A 45 10.55 -2.16 5.18
C GLY A 45 10.81 -2.71 3.77
N ASN A 46 10.79 -4.04 3.67
CA ASN A 46 11.05 -4.77 2.43
C ASN A 46 9.81 -4.83 1.55
N ALA A 47 10.02 -4.73 0.24
CA ALA A 47 8.96 -4.88 -0.76
C ALA A 47 8.22 -6.22 -0.54
N PRO A 48 6.88 -6.21 -0.42
CA PRO A 48 6.14 -7.45 -0.59
C PRO A 48 6.39 -7.95 -2.02
N ASN A 49 6.11 -9.23 -2.28
CA ASN A 49 6.12 -9.74 -3.65
C ASN A 49 5.26 -8.84 -4.56
N ASN A 50 5.62 -8.75 -5.84
CA ASN A 50 4.85 -7.93 -6.76
C ASN A 50 3.53 -8.62 -7.09
N LEU A 51 2.46 -7.83 -7.13
CA LEU A 51 1.23 -8.23 -7.81
C LEU A 51 1.52 -8.23 -9.33
N THR A 52 1.02 -9.22 -10.06
CA THR A 52 1.19 -9.21 -11.52
C THR A 52 0.34 -8.11 -12.14
N TRP A 53 0.72 -7.67 -13.35
CA TRP A 53 -0.03 -6.62 -14.05
C TRP A 53 -1.44 -7.08 -14.42
N GLU A 54 -1.60 -8.35 -14.75
CA GLU A 54 -2.87 -8.99 -15.08
C GLU A 54 -3.82 -8.92 -13.89
N SER A 55 -3.34 -9.26 -12.69
CA SER A 55 -4.16 -9.15 -11.46
C SER A 55 -4.59 -7.69 -11.21
N TYR A 56 -3.73 -6.70 -11.48
CA TYR A 56 -4.13 -5.31 -11.39
C TYR A 56 -5.23 -4.96 -12.40
N GLN A 57 -5.15 -5.46 -13.64
CA GLN A 57 -6.17 -5.25 -14.66
C GLN A 57 -7.51 -5.88 -14.25
N ASP A 58 -7.50 -7.06 -13.64
CA ASP A 58 -8.70 -7.72 -13.12
C ASP A 58 -9.40 -6.85 -12.07
N PHE A 59 -8.66 -6.32 -11.08
CA PHE A 59 -9.23 -5.41 -10.09
C PHE A 59 -9.74 -4.12 -10.73
N ARG A 60 -8.98 -3.55 -11.67
CA ARG A 60 -9.37 -2.30 -12.35
C ARG A 60 -10.66 -2.47 -13.15
N ASN A 61 -10.91 -3.65 -13.72
CA ASN A 61 -12.08 -3.93 -14.56
C ASN A 61 -13.25 -4.52 -13.77
N HIS A 62 -13.10 -4.76 -12.46
CA HIS A 62 -14.13 -5.34 -11.62
C HIS A 62 -15.25 -4.32 -11.34
N THR A 63 -16.52 -4.74 -11.48
CA THR A 63 -17.70 -3.85 -11.41
C THR A 63 -17.83 -3.10 -10.07
N ASN A 64 -17.39 -3.72 -8.98
CA ASN A 64 -17.43 -3.13 -7.63
C ASN A 64 -16.25 -2.20 -7.31
N VAL A 65 -15.34 -1.96 -8.26
CA VAL A 65 -14.16 -1.13 -8.05
C VAL A 65 -14.34 0.19 -8.79
N HIS A 66 -14.58 1.26 -8.03
CA HIS A 66 -14.83 2.59 -8.62
C HIS A 66 -13.59 3.19 -9.28
N TRP A 67 -12.41 2.97 -8.69
CA TRP A 67 -11.13 3.39 -9.24
C TRP A 67 -9.98 2.60 -8.61
N THR A 68 -8.84 2.57 -9.30
CA THR A 68 -7.59 2.01 -8.77
C THR A 68 -6.40 2.89 -9.15
N ILE A 69 -5.36 2.87 -8.33
CA ILE A 69 -4.05 3.45 -8.63
C ILE A 69 -3.01 2.32 -8.55
N PRO A 70 -2.27 2.03 -9.63
CA PRO A 70 -1.17 1.08 -9.58
C PRO A 70 -0.02 1.71 -8.80
N PHE A 71 0.66 0.92 -7.99
CA PHE A 71 1.71 1.41 -7.09
C PHE A 71 2.86 0.42 -7.08
N SER A 72 4.03 0.84 -7.56
CA SER A 72 5.25 0.04 -7.62
C SER A 72 6.40 0.80 -6.99
N LEU A 73 7.07 0.17 -6.03
CA LEU A 73 8.26 0.69 -5.36
C LEU A 73 9.34 -0.38 -5.40
N GLY A 74 10.60 0.02 -5.47
CA GLY A 74 11.73 -0.90 -5.37
C GLY A 74 13.04 -0.20 -5.69
N ASP A 75 13.00 0.70 -6.66
CA ASP A 75 14.17 1.46 -7.09
C ASP A 75 14.36 2.73 -6.26
N SER A 76 15.59 3.24 -6.30
CA SER A 76 15.95 4.55 -5.74
C SER A 76 16.90 5.25 -6.69
N HIS A 77 16.79 6.56 -6.79
CA HIS A 77 17.62 7.40 -7.64
C HIS A 77 18.13 8.59 -6.81
N HIS A 78 19.45 8.74 -6.72
CA HIS A 78 20.11 9.77 -5.89
C HIS A 78 19.60 9.83 -4.43
N GLY A 79 19.31 8.69 -3.83
CA GLY A 79 18.79 8.61 -2.45
C GLY A 79 17.28 8.87 -2.31
N TYR A 80 16.58 9.18 -3.40
CA TYR A 80 15.12 9.32 -3.41
C TYR A 80 14.47 8.03 -3.90
N ARG A 81 13.45 7.54 -3.18
CA ARG A 81 12.69 6.36 -3.61
C ARG A 81 11.86 6.69 -4.85
N VAL A 82 12.00 5.87 -5.88
CA VAL A 82 11.25 5.99 -7.14
C VAL A 82 9.91 5.27 -7.00
N LEU A 83 8.84 5.95 -7.38
CA LEU A 83 7.48 5.40 -7.40
C LEU A 83 6.99 5.28 -8.84
N GLY A 84 6.75 4.04 -9.27
CA GLY A 84 6.02 3.72 -10.48
C GLY A 84 4.52 3.79 -10.20
N THR A 85 3.83 4.75 -10.84
CA THR A 85 2.37 4.90 -10.74
C THR A 85 1.82 5.60 -11.98
N ASN A 86 0.52 5.86 -12.03
CA ASN A 86 -0.11 6.65 -13.09
C ASN A 86 -0.47 8.06 -12.59
N LEU A 87 -0.82 8.96 -13.52
CA LEU A 87 -1.13 10.35 -13.21
C LEU A 87 -2.35 10.54 -12.27
N LYS A 88 -3.19 9.51 -12.08
CA LYS A 88 -4.33 9.59 -11.16
C LYS A 88 -3.87 9.66 -9.71
N TYR A 89 -2.65 9.21 -9.40
CA TYR A 89 -2.05 9.30 -8.07
C TYR A 89 -1.98 10.74 -7.55
N PHE A 90 -1.74 11.72 -8.42
CA PHE A 90 -1.62 13.13 -8.02
C PHE A 90 -2.95 13.89 -8.03
N LYS A 91 -4.05 13.22 -8.40
CA LYS A 91 -5.37 13.83 -8.60
C LYS A 91 -6.43 13.31 -7.62
N ARG A 92 -6.07 12.40 -6.74
CA ARG A 92 -6.96 11.71 -5.80
C ARG A 92 -6.50 11.92 -4.38
#